data_AF-X8CW29-F1
#
_entry.id   AF-X8CW29-F1
#
_cell.length_a   1.000
_cell.length_b   1.000
_cell.length_c   1.000
_cell.angle_alpha   90.00
_cell.angle_beta   90.00
_cell.angle_gamma   90.00
#
_symmetry.space_group_name_H-M   'P 1'
#
loop_
_entity.id
_entity.type
_entity.pdbx_description
1 polymer ?
#
loop_
_entity_poly.entity_id
_entity_poly.type
_entity_poly.pdbx_seq_one_letter_code
_entity_poly.pdbx_strand_id
1 'polypeptide(L)'
;MRAVATRAGVSPASAYTYFPSKSALVAAVYLRFLRDLPLHTDVNETTKTRVSATLRDMAVVVADEPELTAACGAALMADDPAVTPLREQIGEEVSRRIGAALGPGWPRAVKSTLQMTFSGALMTARFISFAEIAGQLDEAVNLILGASVA
;
A
#
# COMPACT_ATOMS: atom_id res chain seq x y z
N MET A 1 -16.08 10.82 -11.71
CA MET A 1 -16.12 10.04 -12.97
C MET A 1 -16.17 10.92 -14.21
N ARG A 2 -17.14 11.84 -14.38
CA ARG A 2 -17.25 12.68 -15.60
C ARG A 2 -15.94 13.38 -16.00
N ALA A 3 -15.31 14.13 -15.09
CA ALA A 3 -14.04 14.80 -15.36
C ALA A 3 -12.89 13.85 -15.76
N VAL A 4 -12.84 12.65 -15.15
CA VAL A 4 -11.86 11.61 -15.49
C VAL A 4 -12.12 11.07 -16.89
N ALA A 5 -13.39 10.77 -17.22
CA ALA A 5 -13.79 10.29 -18.53
C ALA A 5 -13.43 11.30 -19.64
N THR A 6 -13.75 12.58 -19.43
CA THR A 6 -13.37 13.67 -20.34
C THR A 6 -11.86 13.75 -20.53
N ARG A 7 -11.06 13.69 -19.45
CA ARG A 7 -9.59 13.70 -19.52
C ARG A 7 -9.04 12.49 -20.28
N ALA A 8 -9.65 11.33 -20.11
CA ALA A 8 -9.26 10.09 -20.75
C ALA A 8 -9.80 9.94 -22.20
N GLY A 9 -10.57 10.90 -22.71
CA GLY A 9 -11.14 10.85 -24.06
C GLY A 9 -12.22 9.78 -24.23
N VAL A 10 -12.86 9.34 -23.14
CA VAL A 10 -13.91 8.30 -23.16
C VAL A 10 -15.26 8.85 -22.68
N SER A 11 -16.35 8.18 -23.04
CA SER A 11 -17.66 8.52 -22.51
C SER A 11 -17.76 8.20 -21.01
N PRO A 12 -18.57 8.93 -20.23
CA PRO A 12 -18.83 8.56 -18.83
C PRO A 12 -19.37 7.14 -18.69
N ALA A 13 -20.23 6.68 -19.61
CA ALA A 13 -20.76 5.32 -19.61
C ALA A 13 -19.64 4.27 -19.75
N SER A 14 -18.71 4.49 -20.69
CA SER A 14 -17.52 3.65 -20.84
C SER A 14 -16.67 3.63 -19.57
N ALA A 15 -16.48 4.77 -18.90
CA ALA A 15 -15.73 4.81 -17.65
C ALA A 15 -16.40 4.01 -16.53
N TYR A 16 -17.74 4.01 -16.45
CA TYR A 16 -18.50 3.19 -15.49
C TYR A 16 -18.45 1.69 -15.80
N THR A 17 -18.22 1.30 -17.05
CA THR A 17 -17.97 -0.11 -17.41
C THR A 17 -16.68 -0.64 -16.77
N TYR A 18 -15.63 0.18 -16.69
CA TYR A 18 -14.35 -0.22 -16.07
C TYR A 18 -14.32 0.00 -14.57
N PHE A 19 -14.86 1.13 -14.11
CA PHE A 19 -14.85 1.53 -12.70
C PHE A 19 -16.27 1.90 -12.27
N PRO A 20 -17.00 0.96 -11.64
CA PRO A 20 -18.40 1.17 -11.25
C PRO A 20 -18.61 2.35 -10.29
N SER A 21 -17.56 2.78 -9.57
CA SER A 21 -17.60 3.91 -8.65
C SER A 21 -16.31 4.73 -8.65
N LYS A 22 -16.38 5.93 -8.06
CA LYS A 22 -15.18 6.76 -7.80
C LYS A 22 -14.22 6.04 -6.86
N SER A 23 -14.71 5.38 -5.82
CA SER A 23 -13.89 4.65 -4.87
C SER A 23 -13.15 3.49 -5.53
N ALA A 24 -13.83 2.73 -6.42
CA ALA A 24 -13.20 1.68 -7.20
C ALA A 24 -12.11 2.21 -8.13
N LEU A 25 -12.35 3.35 -8.81
CA LEU A 25 -11.31 4.00 -9.60
C LEU A 25 -10.08 4.38 -8.75
N VAL A 26 -10.28 5.01 -7.60
CA VAL A 26 -9.17 5.44 -6.74
C VAL A 26 -8.41 4.24 -6.16
N ALA A 27 -9.10 3.19 -5.73
CA ALA A 27 -8.46 1.97 -5.26
C ALA A 27 -7.64 1.28 -6.37
N ALA A 28 -8.14 1.26 -7.61
CA ALA A 28 -7.39 0.73 -8.75
C ALA A 28 -6.15 1.56 -9.09
N VAL A 29 -6.23 2.88 -8.98
CA VAL A 29 -5.07 3.78 -9.14
C VAL A 29 -4.04 3.51 -8.04
N TYR A 30 -4.46 3.37 -6.79
CA TYR A 30 -3.56 3.02 -5.68
C TYR A 30 -2.88 1.67 -5.89
N LEU A 31 -3.63 0.65 -6.31
CA LEU A 31 -3.07 -0.67 -6.64
C LEU A 31 -2.02 -0.59 -7.75
N ARG A 32 -2.25 0.23 -8.78
CA ARG A 32 -1.26 0.46 -9.84
C ARG A 32 0.01 1.10 -9.28
N PHE A 33 -0.13 2.15 -8.47
CA PHE A 33 1.01 2.80 -7.82
C PHE A 33 1.83 1.82 -6.99
N LEU A 34 1.17 0.97 -6.19
CA LEU A 34 1.86 -0.09 -5.47
C LEU A 34 2.59 -1.04 -6.42
N ARG A 35 1.97 -1.49 -7.51
CA ARG A 35 2.61 -2.40 -8.48
C ARG A 35 3.83 -1.79 -9.18
N ASP A 36 3.83 -0.48 -9.41
CA ASP A 36 4.91 0.24 -10.10
C ASP A 36 6.15 0.48 -9.21
N LEU A 37 6.04 0.31 -7.88
CA LEU A 37 7.19 0.43 -6.97
C LEU A 37 8.26 -0.65 -7.20
N PRO A 38 9.56 -0.36 -6.95
CA PRO A 38 10.61 -1.37 -7.01
C PRO A 38 10.41 -2.46 -5.95
N LEU A 39 10.99 -3.64 -6.18
CA LEU A 39 11.12 -4.69 -5.17
C LEU A 39 12.50 -4.60 -4.54
N HIS A 40 12.56 -4.63 -3.21
CA HIS A 40 13.83 -4.66 -2.48
C HIS A 40 14.21 -6.11 -2.21
N THR A 41 15.07 -6.69 -3.04
CA THR A 41 15.49 -8.11 -2.95
C THR A 41 17.00 -8.31 -2.98
N ASP A 42 17.80 -7.26 -2.83
CA ASP A 42 19.26 -7.37 -2.85
C ASP A 42 19.76 -8.20 -1.66
N VAL A 43 20.33 -9.36 -1.94
CA VAL A 43 20.82 -10.30 -0.93
C VAL A 43 22.04 -9.78 -0.17
N ASN A 44 22.71 -8.74 -0.68
CA ASN A 44 23.82 -8.08 0.00
C ASN A 44 23.34 -7.12 1.10
N GLU A 45 22.07 -6.70 1.07
CA GLU A 45 21.47 -5.89 2.11
C GLU A 45 20.92 -6.75 3.25
N THR A 46 20.84 -6.17 4.45
CA THR A 46 20.17 -6.86 5.56
C THR A 46 18.66 -6.98 5.30
N THR A 47 18.03 -8.04 5.81
CA THR A 47 16.57 -8.18 5.72
C THR A 47 15.82 -6.98 6.28
N LYS A 48 16.32 -6.42 7.40
CA LYS A 48 15.79 -5.19 7.99
C LYS A 48 15.82 -4.04 6.98
N THR A 49 16.96 -3.80 6.34
CA THR A 49 17.11 -2.75 5.32
C THR A 49 16.07 -2.90 4.20
N ARG A 50 15.95 -4.10 3.63
CA ARG A 50 14.99 -4.36 2.54
C ARG A 50 13.53 -4.17 2.96
N VAL A 51 13.16 -4.67 4.14
CA VAL A 51 11.79 -4.56 4.66
C VAL A 51 11.45 -3.10 4.98
N SER A 52 12.35 -2.37 5.64
CA SER A 52 12.20 -0.93 5.90
C SER A 52 12.00 -0.13 4.62
N ALA A 53 12.87 -0.35 3.62
CA ALA A 53 12.75 0.32 2.32
C ALA A 53 11.41 0.00 1.63
N THR A 54 10.99 -1.27 1.67
CA THR A 54 9.71 -1.72 1.09
C THR A 54 8.51 -1.04 1.76
N LEU A 55 8.46 -1.01 3.10
CA LEU A 55 7.36 -0.38 3.82
C LEU A 55 7.34 1.13 3.61
N ARG A 56 8.51 1.78 3.57
CA ARG A 56 8.64 3.22 3.32
C ARG A 56 8.13 3.59 1.94
N ASP A 57 8.58 2.90 0.90
CA ASP A 57 8.15 3.14 -0.48
C ASP A 57 6.63 3.00 -0.64
N MET A 58 6.04 1.95 -0.05
CA MET A 58 4.59 1.76 -0.10
C MET A 58 3.83 2.83 0.70
N ALA A 59 4.42 3.37 1.78
CA ALA A 59 3.79 4.41 2.59
C ALA A 59 3.77 5.77 1.89
N VAL A 60 4.75 6.05 1.01
CA VAL A 60 4.85 7.32 0.27
C VAL A 60 4.34 7.30 -1.14
N VAL A 61 3.84 6.17 -1.59
CA VAL A 61 3.55 5.98 -3.02
C VAL A 61 2.59 7.02 -3.61
N VAL A 62 1.81 7.71 -2.76
CA VAL A 62 0.92 8.82 -3.13
C VAL A 62 1.18 10.11 -2.33
N ALA A 63 2.29 10.21 -1.61
CA ALA A 63 2.57 11.31 -0.68
C ALA A 63 2.76 12.68 -1.37
N ASP A 64 3.22 12.69 -2.63
CA ASP A 64 3.36 13.92 -3.43
C ASP A 64 1.99 14.54 -3.81
N GLU A 65 0.90 13.80 -3.64
CA GLU A 65 -0.46 14.21 -3.98
C GLU A 65 -1.38 14.05 -2.74
N PRO A 66 -1.43 15.04 -1.83
CA PRO A 66 -2.16 14.94 -0.56
C PRO A 66 -3.65 14.61 -0.74
N GLU A 67 -4.29 15.19 -1.76
CA GLU A 67 -5.69 14.93 -2.10
C GLU A 67 -5.91 13.48 -2.53
N LEU A 68 -4.94 12.90 -3.25
CA LEU A 68 -4.98 11.50 -3.65
C LEU A 68 -4.77 10.59 -2.44
N THR A 69 -3.83 10.92 -1.55
CA THR A 69 -3.63 10.20 -0.28
C THR A 69 -4.93 10.11 0.52
N ALA A 70 -5.61 11.25 0.71
CA ALA A 70 -6.89 11.30 1.40
C ALA A 70 -7.98 10.48 0.68
N ALA A 71 -8.02 10.54 -0.65
CA ALA A 71 -8.97 9.79 -1.46
C ALA A 71 -8.73 8.28 -1.38
N CYS A 72 -7.47 7.82 -1.37
CA CYS A 72 -7.11 6.42 -1.22
C CYS A 72 -7.58 5.88 0.13
N GLY A 73 -7.29 6.58 1.23
CA GLY A 73 -7.77 6.18 2.57
C GLY A 73 -9.30 6.08 2.64
N ALA A 74 -10.02 7.05 2.08
CA ALA A 74 -11.48 7.02 2.02
C ALA A 74 -12.01 5.88 1.14
N ALA A 75 -11.40 5.63 -0.03
CA ALA A 75 -11.82 4.58 -0.94
C ALA A 75 -11.66 3.19 -0.31
N LEU A 76 -10.54 2.92 0.35
CA LEU A 76 -10.28 1.63 0.98
C LEU A 76 -11.22 1.33 2.15
N MET A 77 -11.74 2.36 2.82
CA MET A 77 -12.71 2.23 3.92
C MET A 77 -14.17 2.35 3.48
N ALA A 78 -14.45 2.67 2.21
CA ALA A 78 -15.81 2.86 1.72
C ALA A 78 -16.60 1.55 1.76
N ASP A 79 -17.86 1.59 2.18
CA ASP A 79 -18.79 0.46 2.06
C ASP A 79 -19.33 0.35 0.62
N ASP A 80 -18.43 -0.04 -0.29
CA ASP A 80 -18.70 -0.14 -1.72
C ASP A 80 -18.31 -1.55 -2.22
N PRO A 81 -19.27 -2.37 -2.68
CA PRO A 81 -19.01 -3.71 -3.20
C PRO A 81 -18.01 -3.72 -4.37
N ALA A 82 -17.94 -2.65 -5.16
CA ALA A 82 -17.00 -2.56 -6.28
C ALA A 82 -15.53 -2.43 -5.82
N VAL A 83 -15.31 -2.08 -4.56
CA VAL A 83 -13.97 -1.90 -3.98
C VAL A 83 -13.44 -3.19 -3.35
N THR A 84 -14.31 -4.12 -2.95
CA THR A 84 -13.92 -5.41 -2.34
C THR A 84 -12.83 -6.17 -3.12
N PRO A 85 -12.98 -6.47 -4.43
CA PRO A 85 -11.94 -7.18 -5.17
C PRO A 85 -10.63 -6.40 -5.30
N LEU A 86 -10.69 -5.06 -5.20
CA LEU A 86 -9.50 -4.20 -5.22
C LEU A 86 -8.79 -4.22 -3.86
N ARG A 87 -9.52 -4.23 -2.74
CA ARG A 87 -8.91 -4.38 -1.39
C ARG A 87 -8.16 -5.71 -1.27
N GLU A 88 -8.73 -6.78 -1.80
CA GLU A 88 -8.08 -8.10 -1.83
C GLU A 88 -6.78 -8.06 -2.62
N GLN A 89 -6.82 -7.55 -3.86
CA GLN A 89 -5.62 -7.41 -4.70
C GLN A 89 -4.54 -6.50 -4.09
N ILE A 90 -4.95 -5.43 -3.40
CA ILE A 90 -4.02 -4.56 -2.67
C ILE A 90 -3.38 -5.31 -1.51
N GLY A 91 -4.17 -6.06 -0.72
CA GLY A 91 -3.66 -6.88 0.36
C GLY A 91 -2.68 -7.95 -0.12
N GLU A 92 -2.97 -8.58 -1.26
CA GLU A 92 -2.08 -9.54 -1.93
C GLU A 92 -0.79 -8.88 -2.41
N GLU A 93 -0.87 -7.71 -3.03
CA GLU A 93 0.30 -6.97 -3.52
C GLU A 93 1.22 -6.53 -2.39
N VAL A 94 0.66 -5.99 -1.30
CA VAL A 94 1.41 -5.65 -0.08
C VAL A 94 2.08 -6.89 0.51
N SER A 95 1.32 -7.99 0.63
CA SER A 95 1.81 -9.27 1.12
C SER A 95 2.95 -9.82 0.25
N ARG A 96 2.83 -9.72 -1.08
CA ARG A 96 3.86 -10.14 -2.03
C ARG A 96 5.16 -9.35 -1.83
N ARG A 97 5.05 -8.03 -1.72
CA ARG A 97 6.21 -7.12 -1.53
C ARG A 97 6.93 -7.39 -0.21
N ILE A 98 6.18 -7.50 0.89
CA ILE A 98 6.75 -7.84 2.20
C ILE A 98 7.44 -9.21 2.15
N GLY A 99 6.82 -10.20 1.50
CA GLY A 99 7.40 -11.54 1.34
C GLY A 99 8.71 -11.52 0.53
N ALA A 100 8.77 -10.75 -0.55
CA ALA A 100 9.98 -10.59 -1.35
C ALA A 100 11.13 -9.95 -0.55
N ALA A 101 10.82 -8.91 0.24
CA ALA A 101 11.82 -8.23 1.07
C ALA A 101 12.35 -9.11 2.22
N LEU A 102 11.45 -9.87 2.86
CA LEU A 102 11.80 -10.82 3.92
C LEU A 102 12.74 -11.92 3.41
N GLY A 103 12.45 -12.47 2.23
CA GLY A 103 13.11 -13.67 1.74
C GLY A 103 12.61 -14.95 2.46
N PRO A 104 13.22 -16.11 2.18
CA PRO A 104 12.81 -17.38 2.78
C PRO A 104 13.16 -17.48 4.27
N GLY A 105 12.54 -18.42 4.97
CA GLY A 105 12.91 -18.79 6.36
C GLY A 105 12.19 -18.03 7.47
N TRP A 106 11.43 -16.98 7.15
CA TRP A 106 10.65 -16.25 8.16
C TRP A 106 9.31 -16.92 8.47
N PRO A 107 8.89 -16.96 9.75
CA PRO A 107 7.56 -17.43 10.12
C PRO A 107 6.46 -16.59 9.46
N ARG A 108 5.34 -17.25 9.11
CA ARG A 108 4.15 -16.57 8.56
C ARG A 108 3.66 -15.42 9.46
N ALA A 109 3.80 -15.57 10.78
CA ALA A 109 3.40 -14.56 11.76
C ALA A 109 4.16 -13.23 11.56
N VAL A 110 5.47 -13.27 11.28
CA VAL A 110 6.28 -12.06 11.03
C VAL A 110 5.73 -11.27 9.85
N LYS A 111 5.48 -11.97 8.73
CA LYS A 111 4.90 -11.37 7.53
C LYS A 111 3.51 -10.77 7.80
N SER A 112 2.63 -11.50 8.49
CA SER A 112 1.29 -11.01 8.84
C SER A 112 1.34 -9.78 9.74
N THR A 113 2.23 -9.76 10.74
CA THR A 113 2.40 -8.61 11.63
C THR A 113 2.89 -7.39 10.87
N LEU A 114 3.89 -7.53 9.99
CA LEU A 114 4.36 -6.42 9.13
C LEU A 114 3.23 -5.87 8.24
N GLN A 115 2.40 -6.76 7.68
CA GLN A 115 1.24 -6.35 6.88
C GLN A 115 0.22 -5.57 7.70
N MET A 116 -0.11 -6.03 8.92
CA MET A 116 -1.02 -5.32 9.83
C MET A 116 -0.46 -3.96 10.26
N THR A 117 0.84 -3.89 10.57
CA THR A 117 1.53 -2.64 10.90
C THR A 117 1.43 -1.64 9.75
N PHE A 118 1.68 -2.09 8.51
CA PHE A 118 1.56 -1.24 7.33
C PHE A 118 0.13 -0.74 7.13
N SER A 119 -0.88 -1.62 7.27
CA SER A 119 -2.29 -1.20 7.21
C SER A 119 -2.64 -0.17 8.28
N GLY A 120 -2.14 -0.33 9.51
CA GLY A 120 -2.30 0.66 10.58
C GLY A 120 -1.65 2.00 10.23
N ALA A 121 -0.43 1.98 9.70
CA ALA A 121 0.28 3.18 9.24
C ALA A 121 -0.49 3.92 8.13
N LEU A 122 -1.08 3.19 7.17
CA LEU A 122 -1.93 3.80 6.13
C LEU A 122 -3.18 4.48 6.70
N MET A 123 -3.77 3.93 7.78
CA MET A 123 -4.92 4.55 8.43
C MET A 123 -4.55 5.84 9.18
N THR A 124 -3.36 5.88 9.78
CA THR A 124 -2.88 7.06 10.53
C THR A 124 -2.26 8.11 9.62
N ALA A 125 -1.82 7.75 8.41
CA ALA A 125 -1.11 8.62 7.47
C ALA A 125 -1.82 9.94 7.13
N ARG A 126 -3.14 9.98 7.31
CA ARG A 126 -3.95 11.19 7.12
C ARG A 126 -3.81 12.24 8.22
N PHE A 127 -3.15 11.90 9.33
CA PHE A 127 -3.06 12.73 10.54
C PHE A 127 -1.62 13.09 10.92
N ILE A 128 -0.63 12.41 10.33
CA ILE A 128 0.80 12.56 10.66
C ILE A 128 1.61 12.78 9.40
N SER A 129 2.78 13.39 9.54
CA SER A 129 3.68 13.65 8.42
C SER A 129 4.30 12.36 7.89
N PHE A 130 4.76 12.40 6.64
CA PHE A 130 5.49 11.28 6.06
C PHE A 130 6.73 10.90 6.90
N ALA A 131 7.51 11.88 7.34
CA ALA A 131 8.71 11.62 8.13
C ALA A 131 8.40 10.85 9.43
N GLU A 132 7.27 11.15 10.07
CA GLU A 132 6.80 10.42 11.26
C GLU A 132 6.39 8.99 10.92
N ILE A 133 5.65 8.78 9.82
CA ILE A 133 5.26 7.43 9.37
C ILE A 133 6.50 6.57 9.07
N ALA A 134 7.48 7.13 8.36
CA ALA A 134 8.72 6.41 8.02
C ALA A 134 9.48 5.98 9.28
N GLY A 135 9.63 6.89 10.26
CA GLY A 135 10.29 6.59 11.53
C GLY A 135 9.54 5.51 12.34
N GLN A 136 8.21 5.59 12.40
CA GLN A 136 7.38 4.60 13.08
C GLN A 136 7.46 3.21 12.42
N LEU A 137 7.48 3.16 11.08
CA LEU A 137 7.63 1.92 10.34
C LEU A 137 9.00 1.28 10.57
N ASP A 138 10.08 2.07 10.56
CA ASP A 138 11.43 1.56 10.85
C ASP A 138 11.53 0.98 12.27
N GLU A 139 10.95 1.66 13.25
CA GLU A 139 10.94 1.17 14.62
C GLU A 139 10.10 -0.11 14.76
N ALA A 140 8.95 -0.18 14.11
CA ALA A 140 8.13 -1.39 14.09
C ALA A 140 8.86 -2.56 13.43
N VAL A 141 9.58 -2.33 12.34
CA VAL A 141 10.42 -3.36 11.70
C VAL A 141 11.50 -3.85 12.65
N ASN A 142 12.15 -2.96 13.42
CA ASN A 142 13.14 -3.34 14.42
C ASN A 142 12.55 -4.25 15.49
N LEU A 143 11.40 -3.88 16.02
CA LEU A 143 10.72 -4.65 17.07
C LEU A 143 10.28 -6.02 16.55
N ILE A 144 9.64 -6.06 15.38
CA ILE A 144 9.10 -7.30 14.81
C ILE A 144 10.22 -8.26 14.43
N LEU A 145 11.24 -7.79 13.70
CA LEU A 145 12.34 -8.63 13.27
C LEU A 145 13.28 -8.99 14.42
N GLY A 146 13.55 -8.05 15.33
CA GLY A 146 14.39 -8.28 16.50
C GLY A 146 13.80 -9.32 17.46
N ALA A 147 12.49 -9.26 17.72
CA ALA A 147 11.80 -10.24 18.56
C ALA A 147 11.72 -11.64 17.95
N SER A 148 11.84 -11.77 16.62
CA SER A 148 11.76 -13.05 15.91
C SER A 148 13.10 -13.80 15.74
N VAL A 149 14.21 -13.16 16.13
CA VAL A 149 15.56 -13.76 16.13
C VAL A 149 15.99 -14.17 17.56
N ALA A 150 15.22 -13.77 18.58
CA ALA A 150 15.39 -14.18 19.97
C ALA A 150 14.62 -15.47 20.28
#